data_AF-A0A6H2NJP6-F1
#
_entry.id   AF-A0A6H2NJP6-F1
#
_cell.length_a   1.000
_cell.length_b   1.000
_cell.length_c   1.000
_cell.angle_alpha   90.00
_cell.angle_beta   90.00
_cell.angle_gamma   90.00
#
_symmetry.space_group_name_H-M   'P 1'
#
loop_
_entity.id
_entity.type
_entity.pdbx_description
1 polymer ?
#
loop_
_entity_poly.entity_id
_entity_poly.type
_entity_poly.pdbx_seq_one_letter_code
_entity_poly.pdbx_strand_id
1 'polypeptide(L)' 'MLDLVQATVRPLMLDEQVLEVAYRLYLKAPKATLPTISIQALVQQTGKSPLQCRNAIVEANSLGRFPDCELHP' A
#
# COMPACT_ATOMS: atom_id res chain seq x y z
N MET A 1 -16.68 -16.82 19.98
CA MET A 1 -17.26 -16.59 18.64
C MET A 1 -16.32 -15.64 17.92
N LEU A 2 -15.48 -16.19 17.05
CA LEU A 2 -14.50 -15.47 16.24
C LEU A 2 -15.19 -14.90 14.99
N ASP A 3 -16.13 -13.99 15.21
CA ASP A 3 -16.69 -13.13 14.16
C ASP A 3 -15.67 -12.04 13.88
N LEU A 4 -14.88 -12.12 12.79
CA LEU A 4 -14.30 -10.97 12.05
C LEU A 4 -13.18 -11.30 11.05
N VAL A 5 -12.81 -12.57 10.82
CA VAL A 5 -11.78 -12.91 9.80
C VAL A 5 -12.40 -13.29 8.45
N GLN A 6 -13.61 -12.80 8.18
CA GLN A 6 -14.18 -12.72 6.83
C GLN A 6 -14.31 -11.25 6.41
N ALA A 7 -13.32 -10.43 6.77
CA ALA A 7 -13.07 -9.18 6.06
C ALA A 7 -12.60 -9.53 4.65
N THR A 8 -13.55 -9.94 3.82
CA THR A 8 -13.64 -9.65 2.40
C THR A 8 -12.29 -9.39 1.76
N VAL A 9 -11.63 -10.46 1.32
CA VAL A 9 -10.80 -10.41 0.11
C VAL A 9 -11.76 -10.20 -1.06
N ARG A 10 -12.49 -9.07 -1.05
CA ARG A 10 -13.02 -8.51 -2.27
C ARG A 10 -11.79 -8.15 -3.09
N PRO A 11 -11.80 -8.35 -4.42
CA PRO A 11 -10.91 -7.56 -5.26
C PRO A 11 -11.36 -6.12 -5.02
N LEU A 12 -10.73 -5.45 -4.05
CA LEU A 12 -10.82 -4.02 -3.92
C LEU A 12 -10.26 -3.56 -5.25
N MET A 13 -11.10 -2.94 -6.08
CA MET A 13 -10.62 -2.30 -7.29
C MET A 13 -9.37 -1.54 -6.90
N LEU A 14 -8.22 -2.03 -7.37
CA LEU A 14 -6.90 -1.55 -7.03
C LEU A 14 -6.98 -0.04 -7.02
N ASP A 15 -6.83 0.54 -5.84
CA ASP A 15 -7.18 1.94 -5.67
C ASP A 15 -6.12 2.78 -6.38
N GLU A 16 -6.40 3.13 -7.64
CA GLU A 16 -5.42 3.66 -8.58
C GLU A 16 -4.74 4.91 -8.02
N GLN A 17 -5.47 5.70 -7.25
CA GLN A 17 -4.94 6.89 -6.58
C GLN A 17 -3.91 6.53 -5.50
N VAL A 18 -4.16 5.47 -4.72
CA VAL A 18 -3.20 4.98 -3.71
C VAL A 18 -1.96 4.42 -4.40
N LEU A 19 -2.14 3.68 -5.49
CA LEU A 19 -1.03 3.11 -6.25
C LEU A 19 -0.18 4.17 -6.94
N GLU A 20 -0.79 5.20 -7.49
CA GLU A 20 -0.06 6.29 -8.13
C GLU A 20 0.81 7.04 -7.12
N VAL A 21 0.26 7.36 -5.94
CA VAL A 21 1.02 7.98 -4.85
C VAL A 21 2.12 7.04 -4.36
N ALA A 22 1.81 5.75 -4.18
CA ALA A 22 2.78 4.73 -3.78
C ALA A 22 3.93 4.62 -4.76
N TYR A 23 3.64 4.66 -6.06
CA TYR A 23 4.64 4.64 -7.13
C TYR A 23 5.52 5.89 -7.13
N ARG A 24 4.92 7.06 -6.90
CA ARG A 24 5.69 8.31 -6.74
C ARG A 24 6.61 8.26 -5.52
N LEU A 25 6.16 7.68 -4.40
CA LEU A 25 6.97 7.49 -3.21
C LEU A 25 8.10 6.48 -3.46
N TYR A 26 7.79 5.37 -4.12
CA TYR A 26 8.75 4.34 -4.53
C TYR A 26 9.85 4.91 -5.43
N LEU A 27 9.50 5.73 -6.43
CA LEU A 27 10.47 6.39 -7.31
C LEU A 27 11.33 7.46 -6.61
N LYS A 28 10.78 8.10 -5.56
CA LYS A 28 11.51 9.10 -4.76
C LYS A 28 12.39 8.47 -3.69
N ALA A 29 12.17 7.20 -3.35
CA ALA A 29 12.95 6.52 -2.34
C ALA A 29 14.43 6.45 -2.79
N PRO A 30 15.39 6.81 -1.91
CA PRO A 30 16.80 6.66 -2.23
C PRO A 30 17.10 5.19 -2.52
N LYS A 31 17.95 4.92 -3.52
CA LYS A 31 18.37 3.57 -3.97
C LYS A 31 19.09 2.73 -2.90
N ALA A 32 19.14 3.20 -1.65
CA ALA A 32 19.79 2.52 -0.55
C ALA A 32 18.89 1.38 -0.04
N THR A 33 19.18 0.21 -0.58
CA THR A 33 18.89 -1.14 -0.10
C THR A 33 17.43 -1.61 -0.06
N LEU A 34 16.42 -0.83 0.32
CA LEU A 34 15.01 -1.22 0.23
C LEU A 34 14.10 0.03 0.12
N PRO A 35 13.44 0.31 -1.01
CA PRO A 35 12.51 1.43 -1.13
C PRO A 35 11.36 1.27 -0.12
N THR A 36 11.24 2.20 0.82
CA THR A 36 10.20 2.15 1.85
C THR A 36 8.97 2.97 1.42
N ILE A 37 7.78 2.38 1.46
CA ILE A 37 6.52 3.11 1.29
C ILE A 37 5.89 3.35 2.67
N SER A 38 5.77 4.62 3.05
CA SER A 38 5.11 5.04 4.30
C SER A 38 3.59 5.05 4.13
N ILE A 39 2.89 4.31 5.00
CA ILE A 39 1.42 4.30 5.06
C ILE A 39 0.90 5.70 5.44
N GLN A 40 1.58 6.39 6.35
CA GLN A 40 1.20 7.76 6.74
C GLN A 40 1.28 8.72 5.56
N ALA A 41 2.33 8.64 4.74
CA ALA A 41 2.46 9.46 3.54
C ALA A 41 1.35 9.15 2.52
N LEU A 42 0.94 7.88 2.39
CA LEU A 42 -0.19 7.49 1.56
C LEU A 42 -1.50 8.08 2.07
N VAL A 43 -1.78 7.97 3.37
CA VAL A 43 -2.99 8.53 4.00
C VAL A 43 -3.05 10.04 3.80
N GLN A 44 -1.95 10.75 4.02
CA GLN A 44 -1.89 12.20 3.86
C GLN A 44 -2.13 12.66 2.42
N GLN A 45 -1.61 11.93 1.43
CA GLN A 45 -1.72 12.32 0.02
C GLN A 45 -3.00 11.82 -0.66
N THR A 46 -3.60 10.73 -0.18
CA THR A 46 -4.79 10.13 -0.79
C THR A 46 -6.08 10.47 -0.03
N GLY A 47 -5.97 10.92 1.23
CA GLY A 47 -7.11 11.13 2.12
C GLY A 47 -7.82 9.84 2.55
N LYS A 48 -7.26 8.66 2.22
CA LYS A 48 -7.85 7.36 2.53
C LYS A 48 -7.47 6.87 3.92
N SER A 49 -8.26 5.93 4.44
CA SER A 49 -7.95 5.32 5.73
C SER A 49 -6.63 4.53 5.68
N PRO A 50 -5.89 4.43 6.81
CA PRO A 50 -4.66 3.65 6.88
C PRO A 50 -4.84 2.19 6.44
N LEU A 51 -6.00 1.60 6.76
CA LEU A 51 -6.33 0.22 6.35
C LEU A 51 -6.49 0.08 4.84
N GLN A 52 -7.14 1.04 4.18
CA GLN A 52 -7.26 1.05 2.71
C GLN A 52 -5.90 1.19 2.05
N CYS A 53 -5.06 2.13 2.54
CA CYS A 53 -3.70 2.30 2.04
C CYS A 53 -2.88 1.02 2.19
N ARG A 54 -2.90 0.41 3.38
CA ARG A 54 -2.19 -0.85 3.64
C ARG A 54 -2.66 -1.96 2.72
N ASN A 55 -3.98 -2.17 2.61
CA ASN A 55 -4.52 -3.26 1.81
C ASN A 55 -4.16 -3.09 0.32
N ALA A 56 -4.23 -1.87 -0.20
CA ALA A 56 -3.85 -1.57 -1.58
C ALA A 56 -2.36 -1.86 -1.88
N ILE A 57 -1.45 -1.53 -0.95
CA ILE A 57 -0.02 -1.85 -1.13
C ILE A 57 0.24 -3.35 -0.99
N VAL A 58 -0.38 -4.02 -0.02
CA VAL A 58 -0.24 -5.48 0.14
C VAL A 58 -0.69 -6.22 -1.11
N GLU A 59 -1.80 -5.78 -1.72
CA GLU A 59 -2.31 -6.33 -2.99
C GLU A 59 -1.40 -5.98 -4.18
N ALA A 60 -0.86 -4.77 -4.24
CA ALA A 60 0.10 -4.41 -5.27
C ALA A 60 1.40 -5.22 -5.16
N ASN A 61 1.87 -5.50 -3.94
CA ASN A 61 3.04 -6.33 -3.69
C ASN A 61 2.81 -7.78 -4.06
N SER A 62 1.61 -8.34 -3.79
CA SER A 62 1.27 -9.70 -4.23
C SER A 62 1.24 -9.86 -5.75
N LEU A 63 1.02 -8.76 -6.47
CA LEU A 63 1.10 -8.66 -7.94
C LEU A 63 2.50 -8.29 -8.45
N GLY A 64 3.50 -8.13 -7.58
CA GLY A 64 4.87 -7.78 -7.95
C GLY A 64 5.05 -6.34 -8.44
N ARG A 65 4.12 -5.42 -8.12
CA ARG A 65 4.17 -4.00 -8.56
C ARG A 65 5.28 -3.19 -7.88
N PHE A 66 5.63 -3.53 -6.63
CA PHE A 66 6.73 -2.90 -5.89
C PHE A 66 7.72 -3.97 -5.44
N PRO A 67 8.74 -4.30 -6.25
CA PRO A 67 9.77 -5.24 -5.85
C PRO A 67 10.60 -4.66 -4.71
N ASP A 68 10.92 -5.51 -3.73
CA ASP A 68 11.80 -5.23 -2.58
C ASP A 68 11.36 -4.04 -1.71
N CYS A 69 10.06 -3.78 -1.63
CA CYS A 69 9.52 -2.67 -0.85
C CYS A 69 9.09 -3.09 0.57
N GLU A 70 9.57 -2.37 1.58
CA GLU A 70 9.07 -2.49 2.95
C GLU A 70 7.91 -1.52 3.22
N LEU A 71 6.86 -2.04 3.86
CA LEU A 71 5.71 -1.28 4.31
C LEU A 71 5.97 -0.74 5.71
N HIS A 72 6.17 0.57 5.83
CA HIS A 72 6.32 1.21 7.13
C HIS A 72 4.99 1.81 7.62
N PRO A 73 4.61 1.55 8.90
CA PRO A 73 3.39 2.08 9.51
C PRO A 73 3.39 3.61 9.66
#